data_AF-A0AAP0IVL2-F1
#
_entry.id   AF-A0AAP0IVL2-F1
#
_cell.length_a   1.000
_cell.length_b   1.000
_cell.length_c   1.000
_cell.angle_alpha   90.00
_cell.angle_beta   90.00
_cell.angle_gamma   90.00
#
_symmetry.space_group_name_H-M   'P 1'
#
loop_
_entity.id
_entity.type
_entity.pdbx_description
1 polymer ?
#
loop_
_entity_poly.entity_id
_entity_poly.type
_entity_poly.pdbx_seq_one_letter_code
_entity_poly.pdbx_strand_id
1 'polypeptide(L)'
;MDDPKWQAMILKEFNVLLKGVFQLPIYFPAGTRHFKAVKAAEVIRKELVKVIETKREMKSSHGKVEKDLISHLMNARDENGNLLKDKEIADNVILLMDSGHDTSSSTMMMLMKYLAETPNCYQRVLEEQREIISQKKPGELLNKNDIQKMKYSSSVVNEVFRLSPPLLGTFRKAKVDFTYNGFSIPKDWTVWWITRSTHNDPQYFPNPEKFDPERFDRDAITPHSFVPFGGGPRMCPGKEFARVEILAFLHNLVKNFRWELVFPDELISVDPMPTSPKGLPKWWPPSLKKLFGDSFFTAPYNEDIRTRKMIVAFLHQEVMEQLVERFDKTCKKCMECDWIGNNKVLAFSLIKKCAFYIACDMFASMDDSNWQAMMVKEFNILVKGVFRLQIYFP
;
A
#
# COMPACT_ATOMS: atom_id res chain seq x y z
N MET A 1 -10.95 -16.52 -14.04
CA MET A 1 -10.06 -15.83 -13.07
C MET A 1 -10.03 -16.56 -11.72
N ASP A 2 -10.86 -17.59 -11.60
CA ASP A 2 -11.05 -18.45 -10.41
C ASP A 2 -10.20 -19.73 -10.47
N ASP A 3 -9.05 -19.69 -11.15
CA ASP A 3 -8.11 -20.82 -11.16
C ASP A 3 -7.09 -20.62 -10.02
N PRO A 4 -7.09 -21.47 -8.98
CA PRO A 4 -6.12 -21.38 -7.89
C PRO A 4 -4.68 -21.41 -8.39
N LYS A 5 -4.39 -22.16 -9.47
CA LYS A 5 -3.04 -22.30 -10.06
C LYS A 5 -2.56 -20.99 -10.63
N TRP A 6 -3.45 -20.28 -11.30
CA TRP A 6 -3.17 -18.97 -11.84
C TRP A 6 -2.90 -17.95 -10.73
N GLN A 7 -3.71 -17.92 -9.67
CA GLN A 7 -3.51 -17.01 -8.53
C GLN A 7 -2.17 -17.26 -7.82
N ALA A 8 -1.80 -18.53 -7.62
CA ALA A 8 -0.51 -18.89 -7.03
C ALA A 8 0.68 -18.50 -7.88
N MET A 9 0.56 -18.65 -9.20
CA MET A 9 1.57 -18.14 -10.13
C MET A 9 1.70 -16.62 -10.02
N ILE A 10 0.59 -15.87 -10.05
CA ILE A 10 0.63 -14.40 -9.95
C ILE A 10 1.26 -13.93 -8.64
N LEU A 11 0.88 -14.50 -7.50
CA LEU A 11 1.50 -14.16 -6.22
C LEU A 11 3.01 -14.49 -6.23
N LYS A 12 3.40 -15.65 -6.76
CA LYS A 12 4.80 -16.04 -6.85
C LYS A 12 5.60 -15.02 -7.66
N GLU A 13 5.12 -14.63 -8.83
CA GLU A 13 5.77 -13.61 -9.65
C GLU A 13 5.77 -12.25 -8.95
N PHE A 14 4.67 -11.88 -8.29
CA PHE A 14 4.59 -10.63 -7.55
C PHE A 14 5.63 -10.57 -6.42
N ASN A 15 5.86 -11.69 -5.75
CA ASN A 15 6.90 -11.81 -4.73
C ASN A 15 8.32 -11.66 -5.31
N VAL A 16 8.54 -12.14 -6.54
CA VAL A 16 9.82 -11.96 -7.25
C VAL A 16 9.99 -10.50 -7.67
N LEU A 17 8.92 -9.85 -8.13
CA LEU A 17 8.88 -8.42 -8.47
C LEU A 17 9.30 -7.56 -7.27
N LEU A 18 8.60 -7.70 -6.13
CA LEU A 18 8.84 -6.94 -4.91
C LEU A 18 10.31 -6.99 -4.48
N LYS A 19 10.93 -8.17 -4.56
CA LYS A 19 12.33 -8.40 -4.17
C LYS A 19 13.36 -7.65 -5.04
N GLY A 20 12.97 -7.11 -6.20
CA GLY A 20 13.87 -6.42 -7.12
C GLY A 20 13.63 -4.92 -7.32
N VAL A 21 12.61 -4.33 -6.68
CA VAL A 21 12.26 -2.90 -6.81
C VAL A 21 13.36 -2.00 -6.26
N PHE A 22 13.86 -2.30 -5.06
CA PHE A 22 14.91 -1.51 -4.37
C PHE A 22 16.32 -2.11 -4.47
N GLN A 23 16.55 -3.02 -5.41
CA GLN A 23 17.87 -3.63 -5.62
C GLN A 23 18.72 -2.80 -6.58
N LEU A 24 20.05 -2.99 -6.50
CA LEU A 24 20.96 -2.39 -7.47
C LEU A 24 20.53 -2.77 -8.90
N PRO A 25 20.44 -1.81 -9.84
CA PRO A 25 19.89 -2.02 -11.17
C PRO A 25 20.89 -2.71 -12.11
N ILE A 26 21.49 -3.81 -11.65
CA ILE A 26 22.46 -4.60 -12.41
C ILE A 26 21.71 -5.57 -13.29
N TYR A 27 21.65 -5.24 -14.58
CA TYR A 27 21.02 -6.05 -15.62
C TYR A 27 22.04 -7.02 -16.19
N PHE A 28 22.38 -8.06 -15.42
CA PHE A 28 23.27 -9.12 -15.86
C PHE A 28 22.47 -10.43 -15.94
N PRO A 29 22.52 -11.18 -17.07
CA PRO A 29 21.69 -12.36 -17.31
C PRO A 29 21.94 -13.53 -16.34
N ALA A 30 22.95 -13.47 -15.47
CA ALA A 30 23.23 -14.47 -14.43
C ALA A 30 22.35 -14.34 -13.16
N GLY A 31 21.05 -14.06 -13.30
CA GLY A 31 20.08 -14.28 -12.21
C GLY A 31 20.07 -13.26 -11.06
N THR A 32 20.46 -12.00 -11.30
CA THR A 32 20.31 -10.92 -10.30
C THR A 32 18.85 -10.74 -9.88
N ARG A 33 18.60 -10.27 -8.65
CA ARG A 33 17.24 -10.02 -8.14
C ARG A 33 16.48 -9.03 -9.02
N HIS A 34 17.15 -7.99 -9.51
CA HIS A 34 16.56 -7.00 -10.40
C HIS A 34 16.17 -7.62 -11.76
N PHE A 35 17.03 -8.43 -12.39
CA PHE A 35 16.69 -9.13 -13.63
C PHE A 35 15.48 -10.05 -13.47
N LYS A 36 15.44 -10.84 -12.38
CA LYS A 36 14.31 -11.71 -12.05
C LYS A 36 13.01 -10.91 -11.86
N ALA A 37 13.08 -9.76 -11.19
CA ALA A 37 11.92 -8.89 -11.01
C ALA A 37 11.39 -8.31 -12.33
N VAL A 38 12.27 -7.95 -13.27
CA VAL A 38 11.84 -7.52 -14.62
C VAL A 38 11.10 -8.64 -15.34
N LYS A 39 11.60 -9.88 -15.27
CA LYS A 39 10.91 -11.05 -15.85
C LYS A 39 9.58 -11.35 -15.18
N ALA A 40 9.49 -11.23 -13.87
CA ALA A 40 8.24 -11.37 -13.15
C ALA A 40 7.21 -10.30 -13.55
N ALA A 41 7.64 -9.04 -13.68
CA ALA A 41 6.78 -7.96 -14.16
C ALA A 41 6.24 -8.23 -15.58
N GLU A 42 7.08 -8.76 -16.49
CA GLU A 42 6.66 -9.18 -17.84
C GLU A 42 5.56 -10.24 -17.79
N VAL A 43 5.68 -11.25 -16.92
CA VAL A 43 4.66 -12.29 -16.74
C VAL A 43 3.36 -11.70 -16.19
N ILE A 44 3.42 -10.94 -15.09
CA ILE A 44 2.22 -10.34 -14.47
C ILE A 44 1.50 -9.44 -15.48
N ARG A 45 2.24 -8.60 -16.22
CA ARG A 45 1.68 -7.71 -17.22
C ARG A 45 0.94 -8.48 -18.31
N LYS A 46 1.52 -9.57 -18.82
CA LYS A 46 0.88 -10.41 -19.83
C LYS A 46 -0.45 -10.98 -19.32
N GLU A 47 -0.50 -11.42 -18.07
CA GLU A 47 -1.71 -11.97 -17.48
C GLU A 47 -2.78 -10.90 -17.21
N LEU A 48 -2.38 -9.71 -16.76
CA LEU A 48 -3.30 -8.57 -16.60
C LEU A 48 -3.89 -8.11 -17.93
N VAL A 49 -3.11 -8.14 -19.02
CA VAL A 49 -3.65 -7.86 -20.37
C VAL A 49 -4.74 -8.85 -20.75
N LYS A 50 -4.56 -10.15 -20.49
CA LYS A 50 -5.63 -11.14 -20.72
C LYS A 50 -6.88 -10.85 -19.88
N VAL A 51 -6.69 -10.43 -18.63
CA VAL A 51 -7.81 -10.02 -17.74
C VAL A 51 -8.58 -8.84 -18.34
N ILE A 52 -7.86 -7.84 -18.88
CA ILE A 52 -8.46 -6.69 -19.55
C ILE A 52 -9.24 -7.12 -20.80
N GLU A 53 -8.65 -7.98 -21.63
CA GLU A 53 -9.30 -8.53 -22.84
C GLU A 53 -10.60 -9.26 -22.49
N THR A 54 -10.56 -10.17 -21.51
CA THR A 54 -11.74 -10.90 -21.03
C THR A 54 -12.84 -9.95 -20.51
N LYS A 55 -12.48 -8.92 -19.75
CA LYS A 55 -13.46 -7.92 -19.25
C LYS A 55 -14.09 -7.12 -20.40
N ARG A 56 -13.34 -6.81 -21.47
CA ARG A 56 -13.90 -6.14 -22.67
C ARG A 56 -14.93 -7.03 -23.37
N GLU A 57 -14.66 -8.32 -23.50
CA GLU A 57 -15.58 -9.30 -24.09
C GLU A 57 -16.86 -9.47 -23.25
N MET A 58 -16.72 -9.63 -21.93
CA MET A 58 -17.87 -9.80 -21.01
C MET A 58 -18.77 -8.56 -20.97
N LYS A 59 -18.19 -7.35 -21.02
CA LYS A 59 -18.97 -6.10 -21.06
C LYS A 59 -19.88 -6.02 -22.29
N SER A 60 -19.48 -6.64 -23.39
CA SER A 60 -20.28 -6.68 -24.62
C SER A 60 -21.49 -7.62 -24.52
N SER A 61 -21.56 -8.48 -23.50
CA SER A 61 -22.60 -9.51 -23.36
C SER A 61 -23.55 -9.33 -22.17
N HIS A 62 -23.14 -8.74 -21.04
CA HIS A 62 -23.93 -8.80 -19.79
C HIS A 62 -24.13 -7.48 -19.02
N GLY A 63 -23.64 -6.33 -19.52
CA GLY A 63 -23.99 -4.98 -19.02
C GLY A 63 -23.61 -4.61 -17.57
N LYS A 64 -23.18 -5.56 -16.73
CA LYS A 64 -22.77 -5.32 -15.34
C LYS A 64 -21.27 -4.98 -15.30
N VAL A 65 -20.96 -3.72 -14.98
CA VAL A 65 -19.56 -3.25 -14.87
C VAL A 65 -19.08 -3.52 -13.44
N GLU A 66 -18.03 -4.34 -13.30
CA GLU A 66 -17.36 -4.53 -12.01
C GLU A 66 -16.73 -3.23 -11.54
N LYS A 67 -16.85 -2.93 -10.25
CA LYS A 67 -16.30 -1.70 -9.65
C LYS A 67 -14.84 -1.92 -9.23
N ASP A 68 -13.95 -2.15 -10.18
CA ASP A 68 -12.50 -2.24 -9.94
C ASP A 68 -11.71 -1.24 -10.79
N LEU A 69 -10.41 -1.11 -10.46
CA LEU A 69 -9.52 -0.18 -11.15
C LEU A 69 -9.38 -0.49 -12.64
N ILE A 70 -9.24 -1.77 -13.02
CA ILE A 70 -9.13 -2.16 -14.44
C ILE A 70 -10.36 -1.65 -15.21
N SER A 71 -11.55 -1.96 -14.73
CA SER A 71 -12.83 -1.57 -15.32
C SER A 71 -12.98 -0.05 -15.35
N HIS A 72 -12.53 0.65 -14.32
CA HIS A 72 -12.48 2.12 -14.31
C HIS A 72 -11.55 2.66 -15.40
N LEU A 73 -10.30 2.19 -15.46
CA LEU A 73 -9.30 2.67 -16.41
C LEU A 73 -9.63 2.30 -17.87
N MET A 74 -10.31 1.18 -18.11
CA MET A 74 -10.82 0.78 -19.42
C MET A 74 -11.85 1.77 -19.98
N ASN A 75 -12.55 2.49 -19.11
CA ASN A 75 -13.59 3.45 -19.48
C ASN A 75 -13.14 4.91 -19.34
N ALA A 76 -12.02 5.14 -18.65
CA ALA A 76 -11.48 6.47 -18.43
C ALA A 76 -10.98 7.08 -19.75
N ARG A 77 -11.45 8.29 -20.06
CA ARG A 77 -11.02 9.08 -21.22
C ARG A 77 -10.20 10.27 -20.77
N ASP A 78 -9.20 10.61 -21.57
CA ASP A 78 -8.41 11.81 -21.36
C ASP A 78 -9.12 13.07 -21.86
N GLU A 79 -8.46 14.22 -21.69
CA GLU A 79 -8.99 15.53 -22.09
C GLU A 79 -9.27 15.62 -23.59
N ASN A 80 -8.66 14.74 -24.40
CA ASN A 80 -8.87 14.63 -25.84
C ASN A 80 -9.84 13.50 -26.22
N GLY A 81 -10.46 12.83 -25.24
CA GLY A 81 -11.38 11.72 -25.45
C GLY A 81 -10.72 10.36 -25.70
N ASN A 82 -9.40 10.25 -25.61
CA ASN A 82 -8.68 8.99 -25.87
C ASN A 82 -8.72 8.05 -24.66
N LEU A 83 -8.77 6.75 -24.93
CA LEU A 83 -8.66 5.69 -23.93
C LEU A 83 -7.20 5.33 -23.65
N LEU A 84 -6.93 4.76 -22.48
CA LEU A 84 -5.65 4.13 -22.17
C LEU A 84 -5.48 2.83 -22.96
N LYS A 85 -4.24 2.53 -23.37
CA LYS A 85 -3.87 1.24 -23.95
C LYS A 85 -3.85 0.17 -22.86
N ASP A 86 -4.13 -1.08 -23.21
CA ASP A 86 -4.18 -2.18 -22.25
C ASP A 86 -2.85 -2.38 -21.49
N LYS A 87 -1.73 -2.15 -22.18
CA LYS A 87 -0.40 -2.13 -21.53
C LYS A 87 -0.31 -1.04 -20.46
N GLU A 88 -0.79 0.17 -20.74
CA GLU A 88 -0.78 1.27 -19.76
C GLU A 88 -1.66 0.92 -18.56
N ILE A 89 -2.84 0.33 -18.78
CA ILE A 89 -3.72 -0.13 -17.70
C ILE A 89 -3.00 -1.17 -16.84
N ALA A 90 -2.42 -2.21 -17.46
CA ALA A 90 -1.69 -3.25 -16.75
C ALA A 90 -0.48 -2.70 -15.95
N ASP A 91 0.30 -1.80 -16.54
CA ASP A 91 1.43 -1.14 -15.87
C ASP A 91 1.01 -0.36 -14.62
N ASN A 92 -0.11 0.36 -14.68
CA ASN A 92 -0.65 1.09 -13.53
C ASN A 92 -1.21 0.17 -12.45
N VAL A 93 -1.85 -0.94 -12.83
CA VAL A 93 -2.35 -1.94 -11.88
C VAL A 93 -1.19 -2.59 -11.13
N ILE A 94 -0.11 -2.99 -11.81
CA ILE A 94 1.09 -3.56 -11.16
C ILE A 94 1.67 -2.59 -10.14
N LEU A 95 1.85 -1.32 -10.52
CA LEU A 95 2.37 -0.28 -9.64
C LEU A 95 1.50 -0.09 -8.39
N LEU A 96 0.18 -0.05 -8.56
CA LEU A 96 -0.74 0.19 -7.45
C LEU A 96 -0.88 -1.03 -6.55
N MET A 97 -0.82 -2.25 -7.09
CA MET A 97 -0.72 -3.47 -6.30
C MET A 97 0.54 -3.47 -5.44
N ASP A 98 1.70 -3.15 -6.02
CA ASP A 98 2.98 -3.03 -5.31
C ASP A 98 2.92 -1.99 -4.19
N SER A 99 2.44 -0.79 -4.52
CA SER A 99 2.36 0.34 -3.59
C SER A 99 1.39 0.10 -2.44
N GLY A 100 0.20 -0.44 -2.73
CA GLY A 100 -0.83 -0.74 -1.73
C GLY A 100 -0.47 -1.93 -0.84
N HIS A 101 0.32 -2.88 -1.35
CA HIS A 101 0.75 -4.04 -0.57
C HIS A 101 1.76 -3.68 0.52
N ASP A 102 2.91 -3.10 0.15
CA ASP A 102 4.03 -2.95 1.09
C ASP A 102 3.81 -1.81 2.09
N THR A 103 3.20 -0.70 1.67
CA THR A 103 3.01 0.47 2.56
C THR A 103 1.91 0.24 3.59
N SER A 104 0.76 -0.30 3.17
CA SER A 104 -0.35 -0.61 4.08
C SER A 104 0.01 -1.73 5.05
N SER A 105 0.66 -2.80 4.58
CA SER A 105 1.07 -3.92 5.46
C SER A 105 2.07 -3.50 6.53
N SER A 106 3.01 -2.61 6.20
CA SER A 106 3.93 -2.01 7.19
C SER A 106 3.16 -1.24 8.26
N THR A 107 2.18 -0.42 7.84
CA THR A 107 1.33 0.36 8.76
C THR A 107 0.49 -0.55 9.65
N MET A 108 -0.17 -1.56 9.08
CA MET A 108 -0.98 -2.53 9.83
C MET A 108 -0.15 -3.33 10.84
N MET A 109 1.09 -3.67 10.51
CA MET A 109 2.02 -4.33 11.44
C MET A 109 2.37 -3.42 12.62
N MET A 110 2.71 -2.16 12.35
CA MET A 110 3.01 -1.19 13.40
C MET A 110 1.76 -0.88 14.25
N LEU A 111 0.57 -0.82 13.65
CA LEU A 111 -0.70 -0.69 14.35
C LEU A 111 -0.91 -1.83 15.35
N MET A 112 -0.69 -3.08 14.93
CA MET A 112 -0.77 -4.23 15.83
C MET A 112 0.22 -4.16 16.98
N LYS A 113 1.46 -3.73 16.71
CA LYS A 113 2.50 -3.56 17.73
C LYS A 113 2.09 -2.49 18.76
N TYR A 114 1.74 -1.29 18.31
CA TYR A 114 1.40 -0.18 19.21
C TYR A 114 0.16 -0.48 20.06
N LEU A 115 -0.84 -1.17 19.51
CA LEU A 115 -2.02 -1.58 20.28
C LEU A 115 -1.70 -2.65 21.33
N ALA A 116 -0.79 -3.58 21.04
CA ALA A 116 -0.31 -4.55 22.04
C ALA A 116 0.43 -3.87 23.19
N GLU A 117 1.22 -2.83 22.89
CA GLU A 117 2.00 -2.07 23.87
C GLU A 117 1.19 -1.02 24.62
N THR A 118 -0.02 -0.71 24.14
CA THR A 118 -0.88 0.33 24.72
C THR A 118 -2.28 -0.20 25.04
N PRO A 119 -2.44 -0.99 26.12
CA PRO A 119 -3.71 -1.65 26.45
C PRO A 119 -4.90 -0.70 26.58
N ASN A 120 -4.68 0.52 27.10
CA ASN A 120 -5.74 1.53 27.21
C ASN A 120 -6.25 1.99 25.84
N CYS A 121 -5.36 2.11 24.84
CA CYS A 121 -5.76 2.44 23.47
C CYS A 121 -6.50 1.26 22.83
N TYR A 122 -6.00 0.03 23.00
CA TYR A 122 -6.68 -1.18 22.52
C TYR A 122 -8.10 -1.28 23.08
N GLN A 123 -8.28 -1.05 24.39
CA GLN A 123 -9.58 -1.15 25.04
C GLN A 123 -10.59 -0.15 24.47
N ARG A 124 -10.18 1.10 24.22
CA ARG A 124 -11.05 2.12 23.61
C ARG A 124 -11.38 1.82 22.15
N VAL A 125 -10.42 1.31 21.37
CA VAL A 125 -10.71 0.82 20.02
C VAL A 125 -11.71 -0.33 20.09
N LEU A 126 -11.53 -1.29 20.99
CA LEU A 126 -12.44 -2.42 21.14
C LEU A 126 -13.85 -1.98 21.53
N GLU A 127 -13.99 -0.99 22.41
CA GLU A 127 -15.29 -0.38 22.77
C GLU A 127 -15.96 0.27 21.56
N GLU A 128 -15.25 1.14 20.83
CA GLU A 128 -15.75 1.75 19.60
C GLU A 128 -16.22 0.70 18.58
N GLN A 129 -15.42 -0.36 18.38
CA GLN A 129 -15.77 -1.41 17.44
C GLN A 129 -16.96 -2.27 17.93
N ARG A 130 -17.10 -2.49 19.24
CA ARG A 130 -18.27 -3.18 19.82
C ARG A 130 -19.56 -2.39 19.63
N GLU A 131 -19.51 -1.07 19.77
CA GLU A 131 -20.67 -0.21 19.49
C GLU A 131 -21.11 -0.34 18.04
N ILE A 132 -20.16 -0.30 17.09
CA ILE A 132 -20.44 -0.53 15.66
C ILE A 132 -21.07 -1.92 15.45
N ILE A 133 -20.48 -2.97 16.02
CA ILE A 133 -20.98 -4.35 15.87
C ILE A 133 -22.41 -4.50 16.43
N SER A 134 -22.72 -3.85 17.55
CA SER A 134 -24.03 -3.94 18.20
C SER A 134 -25.18 -3.42 17.33
N GLN A 135 -24.87 -2.55 16.36
CA GLN A 135 -25.83 -1.96 15.43
C GLN A 135 -26.00 -2.78 14.14
N LYS A 136 -25.24 -3.87 13.97
CA LYS A 136 -25.22 -4.68 12.75
C LYS A 136 -25.94 -6.00 12.93
N LYS A 137 -26.55 -6.50 11.84
CA LYS A 137 -27.12 -7.85 11.82
C LYS A 137 -26.00 -8.91 11.83
N PRO A 138 -26.24 -10.12 12.35
CA PRO A 138 -25.29 -11.22 12.24
C PRO A 138 -24.87 -11.45 10.78
N GLY A 139 -23.56 -11.44 10.53
CA GLY A 139 -22.99 -11.65 9.20
C GLY A 139 -22.97 -10.41 8.30
N GLU A 140 -23.55 -9.28 8.71
CA GLU A 140 -23.52 -8.03 7.95
C GLU A 140 -22.10 -7.44 7.89
N LEU A 141 -21.66 -7.09 6.68
CA LEU A 141 -20.35 -6.49 6.42
C LEU A 141 -20.36 -4.99 6.75
N LEU A 142 -19.19 -4.42 7.02
CA LEU A 142 -19.01 -2.97 7.19
C LEU A 142 -19.52 -2.22 5.95
N ASN A 143 -20.17 -1.10 6.19
CA ASN A 143 -20.55 -0.13 5.16
C ASN A 143 -19.87 1.23 5.38
N LYS A 144 -20.09 2.17 4.46
CA LYS A 144 -19.56 3.55 4.54
C LYS A 144 -19.80 4.21 5.90
N ASN A 145 -21.01 4.10 6.45
CA ASN A 145 -21.37 4.76 7.71
C ASN A 145 -20.61 4.16 8.89
N ASP A 146 -20.33 2.86 8.86
CA ASP A 146 -19.54 2.20 9.91
C ASP A 146 -18.10 2.73 9.93
N ILE A 147 -17.45 2.85 8.77
CA ILE A 147 -16.10 3.42 8.65
C ILE A 147 -16.05 4.88 9.12
N GLN A 148 -17.11 5.66 8.89
CA GLN A 148 -17.20 7.05 9.36
C GLN A 148 -17.37 7.18 10.88
N LYS A 149 -17.89 6.15 11.55
CA LYS A 149 -18.02 6.10 13.01
C LYS A 149 -16.71 5.76 13.72
N MET A 150 -15.72 5.21 13.01
CA MET A 150 -14.41 4.80 13.54
C MET A 150 -13.48 5.99 13.82
N LYS A 151 -13.93 6.96 14.60
CA LYS A 151 -13.22 8.23 14.87
C LYS A 151 -11.95 7.99 15.67
N TYR A 152 -12.05 7.30 16.80
CA TYR A 152 -10.90 7.01 17.65
C TYR A 152 -9.92 6.05 16.96
N SER A 153 -10.43 5.03 16.29
CA SER A 153 -9.61 4.16 15.43
C SER A 153 -8.87 4.94 14.34
N SER A 154 -9.49 5.96 13.75
CA SER A 154 -8.82 6.84 12.76
C SER A 154 -7.70 7.66 13.42
N SER A 155 -7.91 8.17 14.63
CA SER A 155 -6.88 8.89 15.41
C SER A 155 -5.72 7.97 15.81
N VAL A 156 -6.00 6.71 16.14
CA VAL A 156 -4.99 5.66 16.37
C VAL A 156 -4.17 5.44 15.10
N VAL A 157 -4.81 5.23 13.95
CA VAL A 157 -4.13 5.04 12.66
C VAL A 157 -3.27 6.26 12.28
N ASN A 158 -3.75 7.48 12.53
CA ASN A 158 -2.97 8.70 12.31
C ASN A 158 -1.73 8.75 13.21
N GLU A 159 -1.81 8.30 14.46
CA GLU A 159 -0.66 8.24 15.35
C GLU A 159 0.35 7.17 14.93
N VAL A 160 -0.10 6.05 14.38
CA VAL A 160 0.78 5.07 13.71
C VAL A 160 1.52 5.72 12.54
N PHE A 161 0.81 6.44 11.67
CA PHE A 161 1.41 7.18 10.55
C PHE A 161 2.40 8.26 11.01
N ARG A 162 2.16 8.87 12.17
CA ARG A 162 3.06 9.88 12.73
C ARG A 162 4.37 9.26 13.16
N LEU A 163 4.31 8.25 14.03
CA LEU A 163 5.49 7.61 14.62
C LEU A 163 6.27 6.71 13.65
N SER A 164 5.54 6.00 12.80
CA SER A 164 6.08 4.97 11.90
C SER A 164 5.53 5.12 10.48
N PRO A 165 5.82 6.25 9.79
CA PRO A 165 5.43 6.42 8.41
C PRO A 165 6.12 5.35 7.53
N PRO A 166 5.40 4.65 6.63
CA PRO A 166 6.00 3.63 5.77
C PRO A 166 7.14 4.12 4.88
N LEU A 167 7.12 5.42 4.51
CA LEU A 167 8.17 6.08 3.76
C LEU A 167 8.79 7.20 4.59
N LEU A 168 10.12 7.21 4.68
CA LEU A 168 10.87 8.23 5.41
C LEU A 168 10.75 9.63 4.79
N GLY A 169 10.36 9.72 3.52
CA GLY A 169 10.30 10.97 2.77
C GLY A 169 10.51 10.72 1.28
N THR A 170 10.63 11.78 0.48
CA THR A 170 10.88 11.61 -0.97
C THR A 170 11.87 12.63 -1.49
N PHE A 171 12.57 12.30 -2.58
CA PHE A 171 13.52 13.19 -3.21
C PHE A 171 12.81 14.26 -4.06
N ARG A 172 13.43 15.42 -4.26
CA ARG A 172 13.03 16.49 -5.16
C ARG A 172 14.27 17.04 -5.85
N LYS A 173 14.09 17.74 -6.96
CA LYS A 173 15.17 18.42 -7.67
C LYS A 173 14.90 19.93 -7.68
N ALA A 174 15.87 20.72 -7.25
CA ALA A 174 15.80 22.18 -7.32
C ALA A 174 15.75 22.63 -8.78
N LYS A 175 14.71 23.38 -9.16
CA LYS A 175 14.55 23.87 -10.54
C LYS A 175 15.28 25.19 -10.81
N VAL A 176 15.53 25.95 -9.75
CA VAL A 176 16.21 27.24 -9.72
C VAL A 176 17.07 27.29 -8.47
N ASP A 177 18.03 28.22 -8.43
CA ASP A 177 18.71 28.57 -7.18
C ASP A 177 17.69 29.21 -6.23
N PHE A 178 17.68 28.81 -4.96
CA PHE A 178 16.83 29.43 -3.95
C PHE A 178 17.49 29.40 -2.57
N THR A 179 17.07 30.28 -1.68
CA THR A 179 17.51 30.30 -0.27
C THR A 179 16.38 29.85 0.63
N TYR A 180 16.68 28.97 1.59
CA TYR A 180 15.74 28.49 2.59
C TYR A 180 16.39 28.50 3.97
N ASN A 181 15.79 29.19 4.95
CA ASN A 181 16.32 29.37 6.30
C ASN A 181 17.81 29.79 6.33
N GLY A 182 18.20 30.70 5.44
CA GLY A 182 19.58 31.20 5.33
C GLY A 182 20.54 30.29 4.54
N PHE A 183 20.12 29.11 4.10
CA PHE A 183 20.93 28.21 3.28
C PHE A 183 20.62 28.37 1.79
N SER A 184 21.65 28.57 0.97
CA SER A 184 21.52 28.55 -0.50
C SER A 184 21.48 27.12 -1.03
N ILE A 185 20.43 26.81 -1.78
CA ILE A 185 20.22 25.53 -2.46
C ILE A 185 20.35 25.78 -3.97
N PRO A 186 21.47 25.37 -4.59
CA PRO A 186 21.68 25.56 -6.00
C PRO A 186 20.69 24.78 -6.86
N LYS A 187 20.43 25.30 -8.05
CA LYS A 187 19.72 24.62 -9.12
C LYS A 187 20.34 23.25 -9.37
N ASP A 188 19.47 22.31 -9.73
CA ASP A 188 19.78 20.92 -10.02
C ASP A 188 20.20 20.04 -8.83
N TRP A 189 20.37 20.61 -7.63
CA TRP A 189 20.58 19.82 -6.43
C TRP A 189 19.39 18.92 -6.11
N THR A 190 19.69 17.75 -5.54
CA THR A 190 18.68 16.85 -5.01
C THR A 190 18.39 17.23 -3.56
N VAL A 191 17.13 17.50 -3.27
CA VAL A 191 16.63 17.79 -1.93
C VAL A 191 15.87 16.57 -1.44
N TRP A 192 16.23 16.05 -0.28
CA TRP A 192 15.47 14.99 0.39
C TRP A 192 14.76 15.59 1.59
N TRP A 193 13.43 15.65 1.53
CA TRP A 193 12.64 16.00 2.71
C TRP A 193 12.31 14.71 3.46
N ILE A 194 12.29 14.79 4.78
CA ILE A 194 12.11 13.65 5.67
C ILE A 194 10.79 13.84 6.43
N THR A 195 9.85 12.93 6.26
CA THR A 195 8.55 12.93 6.96
C THR A 195 8.74 12.90 8.47
N ARG A 196 9.65 12.03 8.93
CA ARG A 196 9.88 11.78 10.36
C ARG A 196 10.44 13.00 11.09
N SER A 197 11.19 13.90 10.43
CA SER A 197 11.75 15.08 11.10
C SER A 197 10.64 16.00 11.60
N THR A 198 9.61 16.23 10.78
CA THR A 198 8.48 17.09 11.17
C THR A 198 7.52 16.39 12.13
N HIS A 199 7.28 15.09 11.92
CA HIS A 199 6.42 14.27 12.79
C HIS A 199 6.95 14.12 14.23
N ASN A 200 8.27 14.25 14.42
CA ASN A 200 8.94 14.16 15.71
C ASN A 200 9.38 15.50 16.28
N ASP A 201 8.99 16.61 15.67
CA ASP A 201 9.32 17.94 16.17
C ASP A 201 8.40 18.31 17.35
N PRO A 202 8.92 18.51 18.57
CA PRO A 202 8.12 18.85 19.74
C PRO A 202 7.41 20.20 19.64
N GLN A 203 7.83 21.08 18.71
CA GLN A 203 7.11 22.31 18.40
C GLN A 203 5.72 22.01 17.81
N TYR A 204 5.60 20.95 17.01
CA TYR A 204 4.34 20.57 16.35
C TYR A 204 3.63 19.42 17.05
N PHE A 205 4.38 18.53 17.71
CA PHE A 205 3.85 17.35 18.40
C PHE A 205 4.46 17.21 19.79
N PRO A 206 3.84 17.78 20.84
CA PRO A 206 4.31 17.64 22.21
C PRO A 206 4.43 16.17 22.63
N ASN A 207 5.52 15.84 23.33
CA ASN A 207 5.95 14.47 23.65
C ASN A 207 5.93 13.56 22.40
N PRO A 208 6.76 13.87 21.38
CA PRO A 208 6.66 13.26 20.05
C PRO A 208 6.94 11.76 20.05
N GLU A 209 7.64 11.22 21.04
CA GLU A 209 7.92 9.80 21.18
C GLU A 209 6.75 9.00 21.77
N LYS A 210 5.80 9.66 22.43
CA LYS A 210 4.64 9.00 23.05
C LYS A 210 3.58 8.67 22.01
N PHE A 211 3.11 7.42 22.02
CA PHE A 211 1.90 7.01 21.29
C PHE A 211 0.67 7.61 21.97
N ASP A 212 0.15 8.70 21.40
CA ASP A 212 -0.99 9.44 21.93
C ASP A 212 -1.98 9.77 20.82
N PRO A 213 -2.93 8.86 20.52
CA PRO A 213 -3.97 9.07 19.51
C PRO A 213 -4.82 10.32 19.75
N GLU A 214 -5.05 10.71 21.01
CA GLU A 214 -5.94 11.80 21.35
C GLU A 214 -5.46 13.16 20.84
N ARG A 215 -4.18 13.30 20.50
CA ARG A 215 -3.64 14.54 19.90
C ARG A 215 -4.37 14.93 18.61
N PHE A 216 -4.92 13.97 17.87
CA PHE A 216 -5.69 14.24 16.65
C PHE A 216 -7.13 14.68 16.91
N ASP A 217 -7.61 14.53 18.15
CA ASP A 217 -8.94 15.01 18.57
C ASP A 217 -8.83 16.31 19.39
N ARG A 218 -7.77 16.47 20.18
CA ARG A 218 -7.58 17.62 21.08
C ARG A 218 -7.01 18.85 20.39
N ASP A 219 -6.08 18.67 19.45
CA ASP A 219 -5.26 19.75 18.90
C ASP A 219 -5.53 19.97 17.41
N ALA A 220 -5.59 21.25 17.00
CA ALA A 220 -5.55 21.57 15.59
C ALA A 220 -4.15 21.27 15.04
N ILE A 221 -4.06 20.32 14.11
CA ILE A 221 -2.79 19.97 13.47
C ILE A 221 -2.29 21.15 12.64
N THR A 222 -1.07 21.61 12.94
CA THR A 222 -0.44 22.70 12.20
C THR A 222 -0.33 22.32 10.71
N PRO A 223 -0.73 23.18 9.78
CA PRO A 223 -0.62 22.88 8.35
C PRO A 223 0.80 22.46 7.96
N HIS A 224 0.90 21.40 7.16
CA HIS A 224 2.17 20.80 6.72
C HIS A 224 3.05 20.18 7.82
N SER A 225 2.58 20.06 9.08
CA SER A 225 3.33 19.35 10.13
C SER A 225 3.07 17.83 10.11
N PHE A 226 1.87 17.40 9.76
CA PHE A 226 1.49 16.00 9.56
C PHE A 226 1.39 15.67 8.07
N VAL A 227 2.41 14.99 7.52
CA VAL A 227 2.56 14.74 6.08
C VAL A 227 2.90 13.27 5.75
N PRO A 228 2.24 12.25 6.35
CA PRO A 228 2.54 10.84 6.09
C PRO A 228 2.31 10.44 4.62
N PHE A 229 1.45 11.18 3.91
CA PHE A 229 1.15 10.99 2.50
C PHE A 229 1.82 12.05 1.59
N GLY A 230 2.77 12.81 2.14
CA GLY A 230 3.37 13.97 1.48
C GLY A 230 2.39 15.14 1.32
N GLY A 231 2.62 15.98 0.31
CA GLY A 231 1.82 17.18 0.09
C GLY A 231 1.90 17.72 -1.34
N GLY A 232 1.04 18.71 -1.62
CA GLY A 232 0.95 19.36 -2.92
C GLY A 232 0.47 18.44 -4.05
N PRO A 233 0.79 18.75 -5.32
CA PRO A 233 0.30 18.01 -6.49
C PRO A 233 0.72 16.53 -6.54
N ARG A 234 1.75 16.15 -5.78
CA ARG A 234 2.31 14.79 -5.68
C ARG A 234 1.92 14.08 -4.38
N MET A 235 0.91 14.58 -3.64
CA MET A 235 0.33 13.86 -2.50
C MET A 235 -0.08 12.44 -2.90
N CYS A 236 0.10 11.46 -2.00
CA CYS A 236 -0.22 10.07 -2.29
C CYS A 236 -1.66 9.91 -2.78
N PRO A 237 -1.90 9.32 -3.97
CA PRO A 237 -3.25 9.11 -4.48
C PRO A 237 -4.00 8.01 -3.68
N GLY A 238 -3.27 7.09 -3.04
CA GLY A 238 -3.84 5.99 -2.26
C GLY A 238 -4.20 6.31 -0.81
N LYS A 239 -4.26 7.60 -0.42
CA LYS A 239 -4.56 8.00 0.97
C LYS A 239 -5.88 7.39 1.47
N GLU A 240 -6.96 7.54 0.70
CA GLU A 240 -8.27 7.04 1.12
C GLU A 240 -8.39 5.52 1.00
N PHE A 241 -7.68 4.91 0.04
CA PHE A 241 -7.55 3.46 -0.05
C PHE A 241 -6.92 2.90 1.23
N ALA A 242 -5.76 3.42 1.64
CA ALA A 242 -5.07 3.00 2.85
C ALA A 242 -5.94 3.22 4.10
N ARG A 243 -6.68 4.34 4.16
CA ARG A 243 -7.60 4.62 5.26
C ARG A 243 -8.66 3.53 5.42
N VAL A 244 -9.37 3.19 4.34
CA VAL A 244 -10.43 2.17 4.38
C VAL A 244 -9.84 0.78 4.64
N GLU A 245 -8.74 0.44 3.98
CA GLU A 245 -8.05 -0.84 4.14
C GLU A 245 -7.62 -1.09 5.59
N ILE A 246 -6.91 -0.13 6.19
CA ILE A 246 -6.36 -0.28 7.54
C ILE A 246 -7.49 -0.31 8.59
N LEU A 247 -8.56 0.49 8.41
CA LEU A 247 -9.70 0.49 9.32
C LEU A 247 -10.52 -0.80 9.22
N ALA A 248 -10.76 -1.33 8.02
CA ALA A 248 -11.42 -2.62 7.84
C ALA A 248 -10.59 -3.77 8.43
N PHE A 249 -9.27 -3.74 8.25
CA PHE A 249 -8.36 -4.68 8.91
C PHE A 249 -8.45 -4.57 10.44
N LEU A 250 -8.35 -3.35 10.99
CA LEU A 250 -8.42 -3.12 12.44
C LEU A 250 -9.73 -3.63 13.04
N HIS A 251 -10.86 -3.35 12.41
CA HIS A 251 -12.18 -3.83 12.82
C HIS A 251 -12.19 -5.36 12.94
N ASN A 252 -11.77 -6.06 11.89
CA ASN A 252 -11.75 -7.52 11.89
C ASN A 252 -10.74 -8.08 12.89
N LEU A 253 -9.63 -7.38 13.12
CA LEU A 253 -8.61 -7.81 14.06
C LEU A 253 -9.12 -7.77 15.50
N VAL A 254 -9.59 -6.62 15.98
CA VAL A 254 -10.00 -6.46 17.39
C VAL A 254 -11.30 -7.18 17.72
N LYS A 255 -12.16 -7.39 16.71
CA LYS A 255 -13.40 -8.16 16.84
C LYS A 255 -13.13 -9.63 17.16
N ASN A 256 -12.09 -10.21 16.57
CA ASN A 256 -11.85 -11.65 16.62
C ASN A 256 -10.69 -12.05 17.55
N PHE A 257 -9.77 -11.12 17.84
CA PHE A 257 -8.53 -11.46 18.51
C PHE A 257 -8.16 -10.49 19.65
N ARG A 258 -7.59 -11.09 20.69
CA ARG A 258 -6.68 -10.43 21.63
C ARG A 258 -5.31 -11.05 21.40
N TRP A 259 -4.27 -10.22 21.40
CA TRP A 259 -2.90 -10.69 21.14
C TRP A 259 -1.91 -10.04 22.10
N GLU A 260 -0.75 -10.69 22.20
CA GLU A 260 0.41 -10.22 22.94
C GLU A 260 1.65 -10.47 22.06
N LEU A 261 2.68 -9.63 22.21
CA LEU A 261 3.92 -9.79 21.46
C LEU A 261 4.72 -10.95 22.06
N VAL A 262 5.04 -11.96 21.24
CA VAL A 262 5.92 -13.06 21.66
C VAL A 262 7.34 -12.56 21.93
N PHE A 263 7.76 -11.52 21.20
CA PHE A 263 9.06 -10.86 21.35
C PHE A 263 8.83 -9.34 21.52
N PRO A 264 8.51 -8.87 22.73
CA PRO A 264 8.18 -7.46 22.96
C PRO A 264 9.35 -6.51 22.68
N ASP A 265 10.58 -6.97 22.89
CA ASP A 265 11.81 -6.18 22.69
C ASP A 265 12.42 -6.35 21.28
N GLU A 266 11.70 -6.97 20.34
CA GLU A 266 12.21 -7.15 18.98
C GLU A 266 12.38 -5.80 18.26
N LEU A 267 13.61 -5.55 17.78
CA LEU A 267 13.91 -4.35 17.01
C LEU A 267 13.26 -4.42 15.62
N ILE A 268 12.61 -3.32 15.24
CA ILE A 268 12.07 -3.17 13.87
C ILE A 268 13.21 -2.91 12.90
N SER A 269 13.44 -3.85 11.99
CA SER A 269 14.36 -3.66 10.86
C SER A 269 13.75 -2.70 9.85
N VAL A 270 14.45 -1.59 9.58
CA VAL A 270 14.14 -0.65 8.51
C VAL A 270 15.31 -0.67 7.53
N ASP A 271 15.04 -0.72 6.23
CA ASP A 271 16.06 -0.64 5.18
C ASP A 271 16.05 0.76 4.55
N PRO A 272 17.06 1.60 4.85
CA PRO A 272 17.11 2.98 4.41
C PRO A 272 18.05 3.14 3.20
N MET A 273 17.66 2.74 1.99
CA MET A 273 18.61 2.78 0.87
C MET A 273 18.58 4.08 0.02
N PRO A 274 19.70 4.83 -0.04
CA PRO A 274 20.12 5.49 -1.30
C PRO A 274 21.65 5.50 -1.55
N THR A 275 22.11 5.37 -2.82
CA THR A 275 23.48 5.76 -3.24
C THR A 275 23.60 6.26 -4.69
N SER A 276 24.29 7.41 -4.89
CA SER A 276 25.08 7.74 -6.10
C SER A 276 26.07 8.90 -5.84
N PRO A 277 27.39 8.76 -6.14
CA PRO A 277 28.39 9.83 -5.94
C PRO A 277 28.47 10.91 -7.04
N LYS A 278 27.77 10.77 -8.18
CA LYS A 278 27.91 11.68 -9.35
C LYS A 278 26.58 12.24 -9.90
N GLY A 279 25.57 12.35 -9.05
CA GLY A 279 24.30 13.01 -9.37
C GLY A 279 23.33 12.13 -10.17
N LEU A 280 22.05 12.19 -9.79
CA LEU A 280 20.95 11.52 -10.50
C LEU A 280 20.11 12.59 -11.22
N PRO A 281 20.13 12.67 -12.56
CA PRO A 281 19.11 13.39 -13.29
C PRO A 281 17.95 12.45 -13.65
N LYS A 282 16.73 12.96 -13.42
CA LYS A 282 15.40 12.34 -13.56
C LYS A 282 15.13 11.28 -12.50
N TRP A 283 14.55 11.80 -11.41
CA TRP A 283 13.97 11.28 -10.18
C TRP A 283 13.55 9.79 -10.03
N TRP A 284 13.61 8.96 -11.07
CA TRP A 284 13.50 7.50 -10.98
C TRP A 284 14.53 6.81 -11.88
N PRO A 285 15.30 5.83 -11.37
CA PRO A 285 16.30 5.17 -12.19
C PRO A 285 15.61 4.43 -13.36
N PRO A 286 16.23 4.36 -14.56
CA PRO A 286 15.67 3.66 -15.72
C PRO A 286 15.24 2.21 -15.45
N SER A 287 15.77 1.60 -14.39
CA SER A 287 15.36 0.29 -13.88
C SER A 287 13.89 0.22 -13.46
N LEU A 288 13.31 1.27 -12.88
CA LEU A 288 11.90 1.26 -12.49
C LEU A 288 10.97 1.30 -13.70
N LYS A 289 11.38 1.95 -14.81
CA LYS A 289 10.65 1.88 -16.07
C LYS A 289 10.58 0.44 -16.62
N LYS A 290 11.58 -0.40 -16.34
CA LYS A 290 11.55 -1.83 -16.74
C LYS A 290 10.56 -2.65 -15.90
N LEU A 291 10.32 -2.27 -14.65
CA LEU A 291 9.40 -2.95 -13.75
C LEU A 291 7.95 -2.50 -13.99
N PHE A 292 7.71 -1.19 -13.95
CA PHE A 292 6.38 -0.58 -13.97
C PHE A 292 5.98 0.01 -15.34
N GLY A 293 6.79 -0.19 -16.37
CA GLY A 293 6.48 0.22 -17.75
C GLY A 293 6.14 1.71 -17.87
N ASP A 294 4.99 2.03 -18.48
CA ASP A 294 4.50 3.41 -18.69
C ASP A 294 3.37 3.76 -17.69
N SER A 295 3.52 3.32 -16.44
CA SER A 295 2.65 3.75 -15.32
C SER A 295 2.69 5.26 -15.08
N PHE A 296 1.70 5.82 -14.38
CA PHE A 296 1.65 7.25 -14.03
C PHE A 296 2.86 7.77 -13.24
N PHE A 297 3.70 6.85 -12.76
CA PHE A 297 4.90 7.15 -12.01
C PHE A 297 6.15 7.21 -12.88
N THR A 298 6.20 6.41 -13.95
CA THR A 298 7.36 6.23 -14.84
C THR A 298 7.15 6.85 -16.23
N ALA A 299 5.92 7.23 -16.58
CA ALA A 299 5.55 7.82 -17.86
C ALA A 299 6.16 9.22 -18.08
N PRO A 300 6.29 9.68 -19.34
CA PRO A 300 6.59 11.08 -19.66
C PRO A 300 5.61 12.04 -18.96
N TYR A 301 6.08 13.21 -18.55
CA TYR A 301 5.36 14.15 -17.68
C TYR A 301 3.88 14.40 -18.07
N ASN A 302 3.56 14.60 -19.35
CA ASN A 302 2.17 14.86 -19.76
C ASN A 302 1.27 13.62 -19.65
N GLU A 303 1.81 12.44 -19.98
CA GLU A 303 1.11 11.16 -19.83
C GLU A 303 0.94 10.79 -18.34
N ASP A 304 1.94 11.15 -17.52
CA ASP A 304 1.92 11.00 -16.06
C ASP A 304 0.75 11.78 -15.44
N ILE A 305 0.53 13.04 -15.84
CA ILE A 305 -0.54 13.89 -15.31
C ILE A 305 -1.90 13.30 -15.67
N ARG A 306 -2.06 12.91 -16.94
CA ARG A 306 -3.29 12.33 -17.48
C ARG A 306 -3.68 11.06 -16.72
N THR A 307 -2.78 10.09 -16.66
CA THR A 307 -3.04 8.79 -16.03
C THR A 307 -3.21 8.95 -14.52
N ARG A 308 -2.46 9.85 -13.88
CA ARG A 308 -2.61 10.17 -12.46
C ARG A 308 -3.99 10.72 -12.15
N LYS A 309 -4.55 11.63 -12.98
CA LYS A 309 -5.92 12.14 -12.78
C LYS A 309 -6.96 11.02 -12.78
N MET A 310 -6.84 10.07 -13.72
CA MET A 310 -7.76 8.92 -13.81
C MET A 310 -7.67 8.01 -12.58
N ILE A 311 -6.46 7.78 -12.08
CA ILE A 311 -6.21 6.97 -10.88
C ILE A 311 -6.70 7.67 -9.61
N VAL A 312 -6.43 8.97 -9.47
CA VAL A 312 -6.93 9.77 -8.34
C VAL A 312 -8.45 9.77 -8.31
N ALA A 313 -9.12 9.80 -9.47
CA ALA A 313 -10.57 9.69 -9.54
C ALA A 313 -11.09 8.34 -9.02
N PHE A 314 -10.39 7.23 -9.30
CA PHE A 314 -10.74 5.92 -8.75
C PHE A 314 -10.47 5.84 -7.24
N LEU A 315 -9.33 6.36 -6.78
CA LEU A 315 -8.91 6.32 -5.38
C LEU A 315 -9.55 7.43 -4.52
N HIS A 316 -10.49 8.18 -5.10
CA HIS A 316 -11.21 9.24 -4.42
C HIS A 316 -12.09 8.67 -3.29
N GLN A 317 -12.30 9.47 -2.24
CA GLN A 317 -13.04 9.07 -1.04
C GLN A 317 -14.40 8.44 -1.37
N GLU A 318 -15.17 9.07 -2.26
CA GLU A 318 -16.51 8.61 -2.63
C GLU A 318 -16.52 7.19 -3.22
N VAL A 319 -15.49 6.83 -3.99
CA VAL A 319 -15.37 5.49 -4.58
C VAL A 319 -14.90 4.50 -3.53
N MET A 320 -13.90 4.87 -2.71
CA MET A 320 -13.38 4.02 -1.64
C MET A 320 -14.47 3.67 -0.61
N GLU A 321 -15.34 4.62 -0.29
CA GLU A 321 -16.49 4.41 0.60
C GLU A 321 -17.54 3.44 0.01
N GLN A 322 -17.67 3.34 -1.32
CA GLN A 322 -18.54 2.35 -1.96
C GLN A 322 -17.94 0.95 -1.97
N LEU A 323 -16.63 0.81 -1.73
CA LEU A 323 -15.91 -0.45 -1.75
C LEU A 323 -15.72 -1.07 -0.36
N VAL A 324 -16.17 -0.39 0.71
CA VAL A 324 -15.97 -0.81 2.11
C VAL A 324 -16.37 -2.26 2.36
N GLU A 325 -17.53 -2.69 1.85
CA GLU A 325 -18.00 -4.07 2.01
C GLU A 325 -17.02 -5.09 1.42
N ARG A 326 -16.35 -4.76 0.31
CA ARG A 326 -15.35 -5.65 -0.30
C ARG A 326 -14.06 -5.69 0.51
N PHE A 327 -13.59 -4.56 1.02
CA PHE A 327 -12.46 -4.52 1.96
C PHE A 327 -12.74 -5.41 3.17
N ASP A 328 -13.91 -5.26 3.78
CA ASP A 328 -14.32 -6.03 4.96
C ASP A 328 -14.43 -7.53 4.65
N LYS A 329 -15.12 -7.89 3.55
CA LYS A 329 -15.24 -9.27 3.08
C LYS A 329 -13.87 -9.93 2.92
N THR A 330 -12.94 -9.23 2.27
CA THR A 330 -11.60 -9.75 2.01
C THR A 330 -10.78 -9.85 3.29
N CYS A 331 -10.81 -8.85 4.18
CA CYS A 331 -10.15 -8.89 5.50
C CYS A 331 -10.64 -10.07 6.34
N LYS A 332 -11.97 -10.21 6.47
CA LYS A 332 -12.63 -11.28 7.21
C LYS A 332 -12.18 -12.65 6.71
N LYS A 333 -12.23 -12.86 5.39
CA LYS A 333 -11.82 -14.10 4.74
C LYS A 333 -10.35 -14.43 5.05
N CYS A 334 -9.44 -13.46 4.93
CA CYS A 334 -8.01 -13.67 5.24
C CYS A 334 -7.80 -14.11 6.69
N MET A 335 -8.50 -13.49 7.64
CA MET A 335 -8.40 -13.87 9.06
C MET A 335 -8.98 -15.25 9.34
N GLU A 336 -10.13 -15.57 8.75
CA GLU A 336 -10.83 -16.84 8.98
C GLU A 336 -9.99 -18.07 8.66
N CYS A 337 -9.04 -18.00 7.72
CA CYS A 337 -8.34 -19.21 7.29
C CYS A 337 -6.84 -19.20 7.51
N ASP A 338 -6.23 -18.05 7.79
CA ASP A 338 -4.82 -18.00 8.15
C ASP A 338 -4.59 -17.71 9.65
N TRP A 339 -5.57 -17.13 10.36
CA TRP A 339 -5.40 -16.69 11.75
C TRP A 339 -6.18 -17.56 12.73
N ILE A 340 -7.47 -17.81 12.47
CA ILE A 340 -8.32 -18.60 13.37
C ILE A 340 -7.75 -20.02 13.55
N GLY A 341 -7.73 -20.49 14.79
CA GLY A 341 -7.19 -21.80 15.16
C GLY A 341 -5.68 -21.83 15.45
N ASN A 342 -4.97 -20.71 15.25
CA ASN A 342 -3.55 -20.60 15.56
C ASN A 342 -3.32 -19.79 16.84
N ASN A 343 -2.62 -20.36 17.82
CA ASN A 343 -2.26 -19.66 19.06
C ASN A 343 -0.99 -18.79 18.91
N LYS A 344 -0.24 -18.96 17.81
CA LYS A 344 0.95 -18.17 17.45
C LYS A 344 0.99 -18.01 15.94
N VAL A 345 1.20 -16.79 15.46
CA VAL A 345 1.28 -16.48 14.04
C VAL A 345 2.43 -15.52 13.75
N LEU A 346 3.00 -15.60 12.54
CA LEU A 346 3.89 -14.57 12.02
C LEU A 346 3.03 -13.44 11.44
N ALA A 347 2.59 -12.50 12.30
CA ALA A 347 1.60 -11.49 11.97
C ALA A 347 1.93 -10.71 10.68
N PHE A 348 3.16 -10.19 10.53
CA PHE A 348 3.54 -9.41 9.35
C PHE A 348 3.40 -10.18 8.03
N SER A 349 3.66 -11.50 8.08
CA SER A 349 3.45 -12.38 6.94
C SER A 349 1.97 -12.38 6.53
N LEU A 350 1.09 -12.68 7.47
CA LEU A 350 -0.33 -12.78 7.20
C LEU A 350 -0.96 -11.42 6.83
N ILE A 351 -0.46 -10.33 7.41
CA ILE A 351 -0.87 -8.96 7.05
C ILE A 351 -0.50 -8.63 5.61
N LYS A 352 0.74 -8.90 5.17
CA LYS A 352 1.15 -8.69 3.78
C LYS A 352 0.28 -9.52 2.83
N LYS A 353 -0.02 -10.77 3.20
CA LYS A 353 -0.93 -11.64 2.43
C LYS A 353 -2.32 -11.02 2.31
N CYS A 354 -2.87 -10.48 3.39
CA CYS A 354 -4.15 -9.78 3.41
C CYS A 354 -4.15 -8.54 2.50
N ALA A 355 -3.14 -7.68 2.62
CA ALA A 355 -2.99 -6.48 1.79
C ALA A 355 -2.88 -6.82 0.29
N PHE A 356 -2.18 -7.91 -0.04
CA PHE A 356 -2.07 -8.38 -1.43
C PHE A 356 -3.44 -8.76 -1.99
N TYR A 357 -4.25 -9.49 -1.22
CA TYR A 357 -5.58 -9.90 -1.68
C TYR A 357 -6.55 -8.74 -1.79
N ILE A 358 -6.48 -7.77 -0.88
CA ILE A 358 -7.26 -6.55 -0.99
C ILE A 358 -6.88 -5.81 -2.28
N ALA A 359 -5.59 -5.66 -2.59
CA ALA A 359 -5.16 -5.03 -3.83
C ALA A 359 -5.62 -5.81 -5.07
N CYS A 360 -5.54 -7.14 -5.07
CA CYS A 360 -6.05 -8.01 -6.16
C CYS A 360 -7.55 -7.85 -6.39
N ASP A 361 -8.33 -7.85 -5.31
CA ASP A 361 -9.79 -7.67 -5.36
C ASP A 361 -10.12 -6.25 -5.87
N MET A 362 -9.58 -5.21 -5.22
CA MET A 362 -9.92 -3.81 -5.53
C MET A 362 -9.48 -3.40 -6.93
N PHE A 363 -8.33 -3.88 -7.41
CA PHE A 363 -7.76 -3.42 -8.67
C PHE A 363 -8.12 -4.28 -9.87
N ALA A 364 -8.48 -5.55 -9.67
CA ALA A 364 -8.75 -6.46 -10.76
C ALA A 364 -10.02 -7.33 -10.59
N SER A 365 -10.75 -7.21 -9.48
CA SER A 365 -11.88 -8.09 -9.11
C SER A 365 -11.51 -9.58 -9.16
N MET A 366 -10.33 -9.90 -8.66
CA MET A 366 -9.88 -11.29 -8.55
C MET A 366 -10.32 -11.86 -7.19
N ASP A 367 -11.61 -12.18 -7.05
CA ASP A 367 -12.17 -12.83 -5.86
C ASP A 367 -12.52 -14.29 -6.14
N ASP A 368 -11.77 -15.27 -5.60
CA ASP A 368 -12.21 -16.67 -5.64
C ASP A 368 -12.02 -17.41 -4.31
N SER A 369 -12.96 -18.30 -4.07
CA SER A 369 -13.23 -19.21 -2.97
C SER A 369 -12.13 -20.25 -2.64
N ASN A 370 -11.16 -20.51 -3.52
CA ASN A 370 -10.21 -21.63 -3.40
C ASN A 370 -8.79 -21.28 -2.87
N TRP A 371 -8.61 -20.08 -2.35
CA TRP A 371 -7.34 -19.47 -1.90
C TRP A 371 -6.55 -20.21 -0.79
N GLN A 372 -7.15 -21.16 -0.05
CA GLN A 372 -6.60 -21.69 1.21
C GLN A 372 -5.41 -22.64 1.04
N ALA A 373 -5.39 -23.51 0.02
CA ALA A 373 -4.47 -24.64 0.00
C ALA A 373 -3.07 -24.33 -0.56
N MET A 374 -2.94 -23.33 -1.45
CA MET A 374 -1.75 -23.24 -2.32
C MET A 374 -0.79 -22.10 -1.98
N MET A 375 -1.25 -21.10 -1.21
CA MET A 375 -0.55 -19.82 -1.07
C MET A 375 0.32 -19.72 0.18
N VAL A 376 0.03 -20.50 1.22
CA VAL A 376 0.78 -20.50 2.49
C VAL A 376 2.26 -20.83 2.25
N LYS A 377 2.58 -21.71 1.29
CA LYS A 377 3.95 -22.16 1.02
C LYS A 377 4.80 -21.09 0.30
N GLU A 378 4.26 -20.47 -0.75
CA GLU A 378 4.97 -19.43 -1.52
C GLU A 378 5.12 -18.13 -0.73
N PHE A 379 4.16 -17.83 0.14
CA PHE A 379 4.20 -16.65 1.00
C PHE A 379 5.25 -16.77 2.12
N ASN A 380 5.49 -17.96 2.67
CA ASN A 380 6.57 -18.17 3.64
C ASN A 380 7.99 -17.97 3.03
N ILE A 381 8.14 -18.09 1.70
CA ILE A 381 9.37 -17.77 0.96
C ILE A 381 9.55 -16.25 0.78
N LEU A 382 8.48 -15.46 0.88
CA LEU A 382 8.51 -14.00 0.87
C LEU A 382 9.14 -13.44 2.16
N VAL A 383 8.73 -13.92 3.33
CA VAL A 383 9.21 -13.42 4.64
C VAL A 383 10.73 -13.56 4.81
N LYS A 384 11.32 -14.64 4.29
CA LYS A 384 12.76 -14.90 4.43
C LYS A 384 13.65 -14.06 3.48
N GLY A 385 13.06 -13.37 2.51
CA GLY A 385 13.81 -12.77 1.39
C GLY A 385 13.87 -11.25 1.33
N VAL A 386 13.24 -10.52 2.26
CA VAL A 386 13.05 -9.06 2.13
C VAL A 386 14.19 -8.26 2.76
N PHE A 387 14.91 -8.75 3.78
CA PHE A 387 16.08 -8.04 4.33
C PHE A 387 17.22 -8.99 4.68
N ARG A 388 18.09 -9.27 3.70
CA ARG A 388 19.51 -9.58 3.92
C ARG A 388 20.31 -9.14 2.69
N LEU A 389 21.18 -8.16 2.87
CA LEU A 389 22.40 -8.01 2.10
C LEU A 389 23.35 -9.10 2.62
N GLN A 390 23.20 -10.33 2.12
CA GLN A 390 24.26 -11.31 2.27
C GLN A 390 25.25 -11.07 1.15
N ILE A 391 26.27 -10.27 1.47
CA ILE A 391 27.50 -10.20 0.69
C ILE A 391 28.22 -11.51 0.97
N TYR A 392 28.22 -12.43 0.00
CA TYR A 392 29.18 -13.51 -0.04
C TYR A 392 30.31 -13.09 -0.97
N PHE A 393 31.49 -12.87 -0.41
CA PHE A 393 32.73 -13.03 -1.14
C PHE A 393 33.34 -14.38 -0.74
N PRO A 394 34.12 -15.03 -1.64
CA PRO A 394 34.76 -16.32 -1.36
C PRO A 394 35.60 -16.31 -0.09
#